data_AF-A0A0V1D2L1-F1
#
_entry.id   AF-A0A0V1D2L1-F1
#
_cell.length_a   1.000
_cell.length_b   1.000
_cell.length_c   1.000
_cell.angle_alpha   90.00
_cell.angle_beta   90.00
_cell.angle_gamma   90.00
#
_symmetry.space_group_name_H-M   'P 1'
#
loop_
_entity.id
_entity.type
_entity.pdbx_description
1 polymer ?
#
loop_
_entity_poly.entity_id
_entity_poly.type
_entity_poly.pdbx_seq_one_letter_code
_entity_poly.pdbx_strand_id
1 'polypeptide(L)'
;LQLNFRKIMLAWKYVLPAAAVGGAAMGWIWSDSDPFASEKTRAASIQVEDKNVALDKRLKELPSRKSIFEHMQSNREFDVLVIGGGATGAGIAVDAQTRGLSTALVEMDDFSSGTSSRSTKLIHGGVRYLQSAILKLDIEQYRMVKEALFERYHLLKVAPHLSSVLPIMLPIYSLWQVPYFYLGIKMYDFVAGKRRLKSSYYISKQKALDLFPLLKKDSLYGALIYYDGQHNDARMNIALILTAIRYGAQCANHVEVVDLLKKTDPDGVTKVCGAKVRDCLTGHQWEIRAKSVVNATGAFCDQIRLMDNPKADLLVVPSQGVHIVLPSYYR
;
A
#
# COMPACT_ATOMS: atom_id res chain seq x y z
N LEU A 1 -19.86 15.85 8.33
CA LEU A 1 -21.26 15.34 8.23
C LEU A 1 -22.16 16.54 7.93
N GLN A 2 -22.37 16.85 6.65
CA GLN A 2 -23.49 17.61 6.08
C GLN A 2 -23.17 17.70 4.58
N LEU A 3 -23.73 16.77 3.81
CA LEU A 3 -23.61 16.75 2.34
C LEU A 3 -24.93 17.29 1.77
N ASN A 4 -24.78 18.30 0.92
CA ASN A 4 -25.86 19.16 0.44
C ASN A 4 -26.81 18.39 -0.50
N PHE A 5 -28.04 18.18 -0.04
CA PHE A 5 -29.10 17.34 -0.61
C PHE A 5 -29.44 17.66 -2.09
N ARG A 6 -29.23 18.92 -2.52
CA ARG A 6 -29.48 19.34 -3.91
C ARG A 6 -28.54 18.72 -4.93
N LYS A 7 -27.28 18.40 -4.57
CA LYS A 7 -26.31 17.82 -5.52
C LYS A 7 -26.58 16.34 -5.82
N ILE A 8 -27.13 15.59 -4.85
CA ILE A 8 -27.43 14.16 -4.99
C ILE A 8 -28.69 13.95 -5.85
N MET A 9 -29.74 14.77 -5.67
CA MET A 9 -30.93 14.68 -6.51
C MET A 9 -30.69 15.08 -7.97
N LEU A 10 -29.79 16.03 -8.23
CA LEU A 10 -29.37 16.33 -9.61
C LEU A 10 -28.64 15.15 -10.25
N ALA A 11 -27.74 14.47 -9.53
CA ALA A 11 -27.04 13.30 -10.04
C ALA A 11 -28.00 12.13 -10.37
N TRP A 12 -29.09 11.97 -9.61
CA TRP A 12 -30.12 10.96 -9.87
C TRP A 12 -30.99 11.24 -11.11
N LYS A 13 -31.14 12.51 -11.54
CA LYS A 13 -31.84 12.84 -12.79
C LYS A 13 -31.08 12.38 -14.05
N TYR A 14 -29.76 12.23 -13.98
CA TYR A 14 -28.93 11.81 -15.12
C TYR A 14 -28.71 10.29 -15.21
N VAL A 15 -28.97 9.54 -14.14
CA VAL A 15 -28.78 8.08 -14.10
C VAL A 15 -30.03 7.30 -14.55
N LEU A 16 -31.21 7.93 -14.49
CA LEU A 16 -32.50 7.27 -14.73
C LEU A 16 -33.04 7.18 -16.18
N PRO A 17 -32.43 7.75 -17.26
CA PRO A 17 -32.86 7.43 -18.62
C PRO A 17 -32.04 6.33 -19.32
N ALA A 18 -30.97 5.79 -18.74
CA ALA A 18 -30.09 4.83 -19.43
C ALA A 18 -30.50 3.34 -19.30
N ALA A 19 -31.70 3.06 -18.78
CA ALA A 19 -32.20 1.69 -18.58
C ALA A 19 -33.09 1.16 -19.73
N ALA A 20 -33.28 1.91 -20.81
CA ALA A 20 -34.03 1.43 -21.97
C ALA A 20 -33.47 2.06 -23.24
N VAL A 21 -32.63 1.31 -23.95
CA VAL A 21 -32.49 1.24 -25.43
C VAL A 21 -31.20 0.49 -25.76
N GLY A 22 -31.33 -0.59 -26.53
CA GLY A 22 -30.30 -1.00 -27.50
C GLY A 22 -29.27 -2.02 -27.03
N GLY A 23 -29.55 -3.30 -27.29
CA GLY A 23 -28.49 -4.27 -27.54
C GLY A 23 -27.60 -3.85 -28.71
N ALA A 24 -26.41 -4.45 -28.77
CA ALA A 24 -25.32 -4.22 -29.74
C ALA A 24 -24.33 -3.08 -29.43
N ALA A 25 -23.57 -3.22 -28.33
CA ALA A 25 -22.20 -2.69 -28.22
C ALA A 25 -21.35 -3.41 -27.13
N MET A 26 -21.67 -4.67 -26.80
CA MET A 26 -20.89 -5.48 -25.85
C MET A 26 -19.74 -6.21 -26.58
N GLY A 27 -18.75 -5.47 -27.07
CA GLY A 27 -17.65 -6.08 -27.83
C GLY A 27 -16.25 -5.50 -27.62
N TRP A 28 -16.09 -4.33 -26.99
CA TRP A 28 -14.82 -3.60 -27.08
C TRP A 28 -14.41 -2.86 -25.82
N ILE A 29 -14.41 -3.50 -24.64
CA ILE A 29 -13.59 -3.06 -23.48
C ILE A 29 -13.14 -4.28 -22.67
N TRP A 30 -12.50 -5.24 -23.32
CA TRP A 30 -11.68 -6.27 -22.68
C TRP A 30 -10.35 -6.30 -23.42
N SER A 31 -9.55 -5.26 -23.20
CA SER A 31 -8.14 -5.28 -23.56
C SER A 31 -7.36 -5.58 -22.28
N ASP A 32 -6.71 -6.73 -22.24
CA ASP A 32 -5.65 -7.12 -21.27
C ASP A 32 -4.37 -6.30 -21.50
N SER A 33 -4.48 -5.04 -21.93
CA SER A 33 -3.33 -4.15 -21.99
C SER A 33 -3.00 -3.71 -20.57
N ASP A 34 -1.79 -4.04 -20.15
CA ASP A 34 -1.19 -3.59 -18.90
C ASP A 34 -1.31 -2.05 -18.81
N PRO A 35 -2.16 -1.52 -17.91
CA PRO A 35 -2.39 -0.08 -17.79
C PRO A 35 -1.16 0.65 -17.22
N PHE A 36 -0.09 -0.08 -16.88
CA PHE A 36 1.15 0.44 -16.30
C PHE A 36 2.28 0.63 -17.33
N ALA A 37 2.07 0.32 -18.62
CA ALA A 37 2.99 0.67 -19.69
C ALA A 37 2.91 2.17 -20.04
N SER A 38 3.26 3.04 -19.09
CA SER A 38 3.41 4.47 -19.33
C SER A 38 4.84 4.78 -19.78
N GLU A 39 5.06 4.79 -21.10
CA GLU A 39 6.20 5.50 -21.70
C GLU A 39 5.97 7.00 -21.56
N LYS A 40 6.63 7.63 -20.58
CA LYS A 40 7.24 8.98 -20.65
C LYS A 40 7.59 9.48 -19.25
N THR A 41 8.67 8.92 -18.72
CA THR A 41 9.53 9.66 -17.80
C THR A 41 10.94 9.36 -18.28
N ARG A 42 11.79 10.38 -18.51
CA ARG A 42 13.24 10.17 -18.63
C ARG A 42 13.74 9.76 -17.24
N ALA A 43 13.39 8.55 -16.82
CA ALA A 43 14.00 7.88 -15.69
C ALA A 43 15.48 7.71 -16.03
N ALA A 44 16.35 7.80 -15.03
CA ALA A 44 17.69 7.28 -15.17
C ALA A 44 17.56 5.83 -15.65
N SER A 45 17.83 5.59 -16.93
CA SER A 45 17.78 4.27 -17.52
C SER A 45 18.99 3.52 -17.01
N ILE A 46 18.83 2.87 -15.86
CA ILE A 46 19.75 1.82 -15.46
C ILE A 46 19.57 0.74 -16.51
N GLN A 47 20.63 0.40 -17.25
CA GLN A 47 20.64 -0.82 -18.04
C GLN A 47 20.62 -1.99 -17.06
N VAL A 48 19.41 -2.37 -16.63
CA VAL A 48 19.16 -3.55 -15.84
C VAL A 48 19.07 -4.70 -16.83
N GLU A 49 20.11 -5.53 -16.86
CA GLU A 49 19.95 -6.88 -17.34
C GLU A 49 19.00 -7.59 -16.37
N ASP A 50 17.76 -7.86 -16.78
CA ASP A 50 16.81 -8.67 -16.01
C ASP A 50 17.32 -10.11 -15.96
N LYS A 51 18.16 -10.37 -14.95
CA LYS A 51 18.73 -11.69 -14.69
C LYS A 51 17.72 -12.46 -13.87
N ASN A 52 16.58 -12.80 -14.46
CA ASN A 52 15.55 -13.67 -13.88
C ASN A 52 16.19 -14.72 -12.96
N VAL A 53 16.14 -14.49 -11.64
CA VAL A 53 16.77 -15.39 -10.69
C VAL A 53 15.87 -16.61 -10.59
N ALA A 54 16.43 -17.81 -10.74
CA ALA A 54 15.69 -19.03 -10.46
C ALA A 54 15.10 -18.92 -9.05
N LEU A 55 13.77 -18.84 -8.94
CA LEU A 55 13.01 -18.54 -7.72
C LEU A 55 13.25 -19.54 -6.57
N ASP A 56 14.00 -20.62 -6.84
CA ASP A 56 14.38 -21.65 -5.87
C ASP A 56 15.79 -21.46 -5.26
N LYS A 57 16.51 -20.38 -5.58
CA LYS A 57 17.78 -20.02 -4.90
C LYS A 57 17.60 -19.37 -3.52
N ARG A 58 16.49 -19.67 -2.82
CA ARG A 58 16.25 -19.11 -1.50
C ARG A 58 17.27 -19.67 -0.50
N LEU A 59 17.83 -18.79 0.32
CA LEU A 59 18.65 -19.21 1.44
C LEU A 59 17.82 -20.13 2.35
N LYS A 60 18.39 -21.32 2.64
CA LYS A 60 17.75 -22.29 3.55
C LYS A 60 17.68 -21.75 4.98
N GLU A 61 18.72 -21.05 5.40
CA GLU A 61 18.82 -20.38 6.69
C GLU A 61 19.04 -18.89 6.49
N LEU A 62 18.47 -18.08 7.38
CA LEU A 62 18.66 -16.63 7.33
C LEU A 62 20.06 -16.28 7.82
N PRO A 63 20.78 -15.37 7.14
CA PRO A 63 22.08 -14.90 7.58
C PRO A 63 21.96 -14.15 8.91
N SER A 64 23.02 -14.18 9.71
CA SER A 64 23.10 -13.37 10.92
C SER A 64 23.22 -11.88 10.57
N ARG A 65 22.79 -10.99 11.49
CA ARG A 65 23.00 -9.53 11.34
C ARG A 65 24.46 -9.20 11.09
N LYS A 66 25.39 -9.89 11.76
CA LYS A 66 26.83 -9.71 11.58
C LYS A 66 27.26 -10.00 10.13
N SER A 67 26.78 -11.09 9.54
CA SER A 67 27.09 -11.43 8.14
C SER A 67 26.54 -10.42 7.14
N ILE A 68 25.34 -9.89 7.41
CA ILE A 68 24.75 -8.81 6.60
C ILE A 68 25.62 -7.55 6.67
N PHE A 69 26.09 -7.19 7.87
CA PHE A 69 26.96 -6.04 8.09
C PHE A 69 28.30 -6.19 7.37
N GLU A 70 28.94 -7.35 7.47
CA GLU A 70 30.19 -7.66 6.77
C GLU A 70 30.02 -7.51 5.24
N HIS A 71 28.89 -7.96 4.69
CA HIS A 71 28.58 -7.80 3.27
C HIS A 71 28.38 -6.32 2.88
N MET A 72 27.63 -5.56 3.66
CA MET A 72 27.42 -4.14 3.39
C MET A 72 28.70 -3.32 3.50
N GLN A 73 29.63 -3.73 4.36
CA GLN A 73 30.92 -3.06 4.59
C GLN A 73 32.02 -3.52 3.62
N SER A 74 31.78 -4.52 2.77
CA SER A 74 32.82 -5.09 1.90
C SER A 74 33.21 -4.22 0.70
N ASN A 75 32.86 -2.92 0.70
CA ASN A 75 33.05 -1.96 -0.41
C ASN A 75 32.51 -2.44 -1.78
N ARG A 76 31.60 -3.42 -1.80
CA ARG A 76 30.93 -3.86 -3.02
C ARG A 76 29.83 -2.85 -3.37
N GLU A 77 29.74 -2.49 -4.65
CA GLU A 77 28.69 -1.61 -5.14
C GLU A 77 27.40 -2.42 -5.37
N PHE A 78 26.31 -1.98 -4.74
CA PHE A 78 24.98 -2.53 -4.95
C PHE A 78 24.33 -1.93 -6.20
N ASP A 79 23.38 -2.65 -6.80
CA ASP A 79 22.55 -2.07 -7.86
C ASP A 79 21.53 -1.10 -7.27
N VAL A 80 20.95 -1.44 -6.12
CA VAL A 80 19.92 -0.63 -5.45
C VAL A 80 20.19 -0.55 -3.94
N LEU A 81 20.23 0.67 -3.41
CA LEU A 81 20.15 0.96 -1.98
C LEU A 81 18.76 1.55 -1.67
N VAL A 82 18.00 0.89 -0.81
CA VAL A 82 16.70 1.33 -0.32
C VAL A 82 16.85 1.94 1.06
N ILE A 83 16.37 3.17 1.24
CA ILE A 83 16.38 3.88 2.52
C ILE A 83 14.98 3.84 3.11
N GLY A 84 14.82 3.15 4.24
CA GLY A 84 13.56 2.95 4.96
C GLY A 84 13.05 1.50 4.87
N GLY A 85 12.79 0.88 6.03
CA GLY A 85 12.33 -0.50 6.20
C GLY A 85 10.84 -0.63 6.53
N GLY A 86 10.03 0.34 6.09
CA GLY A 86 8.57 0.25 6.08
C GLY A 86 8.03 -0.51 4.86
N ALA A 87 6.69 -0.60 4.73
CA ALA A 87 6.01 -1.43 3.73
C ALA A 87 6.48 -1.14 2.30
N THR A 88 6.68 0.13 1.97
CA THR A 88 7.19 0.57 0.66
C THR A 88 8.61 0.06 0.42
N GLY A 89 9.54 0.30 1.35
CA GLY A 89 10.93 -0.12 1.18
C GLY A 89 11.09 -1.64 1.19
N ALA A 90 10.34 -2.35 2.02
CA ALA A 90 10.34 -3.81 2.03
C ALA A 90 9.81 -4.40 0.71
N GLY A 91 8.74 -3.83 0.16
CA GLY A 91 8.21 -4.22 -1.15
C GLY A 91 9.23 -4.00 -2.27
N ILE A 92 9.88 -2.84 -2.29
CA ILE A 92 10.94 -2.50 -3.25
C ILE A 92 12.12 -3.47 -3.12
N ALA A 93 12.52 -3.83 -1.90
CA ALA A 93 13.63 -4.75 -1.69
C ALA A 93 13.33 -6.18 -2.19
N VAL A 94 12.11 -6.68 -1.96
CA VAL A 94 11.66 -7.97 -2.52
C VAL A 94 11.65 -7.91 -4.04
N ASP A 95 11.06 -6.87 -4.62
CA ASP A 95 10.93 -6.75 -6.08
C ASP A 95 12.30 -6.63 -6.75
N ALA A 96 13.16 -5.71 -6.28
CA ALA A 96 14.51 -5.54 -6.81
C ALA A 96 15.34 -6.83 -6.73
N GLN A 97 15.36 -7.48 -5.56
CA GLN A 97 16.17 -8.68 -5.34
C GLN A 97 15.67 -9.87 -6.19
N THR A 98 14.35 -10.04 -6.34
CA THR A 98 13.78 -11.15 -7.12
C THR A 98 13.97 -10.98 -8.63
N ARG A 99 14.19 -9.75 -9.11
CA ARG A 99 14.62 -9.43 -10.48
C ARG A 99 16.13 -9.54 -10.71
N GLY A 100 16.88 -9.97 -9.69
CA GLY A 100 18.33 -10.20 -9.79
C GLY A 100 19.21 -8.98 -9.53
N LEU A 101 18.65 -7.90 -8.98
CA LEU A 101 19.43 -6.74 -8.56
C LEU A 101 20.07 -6.99 -7.19
N SER A 102 21.36 -6.71 -7.07
CA SER A 102 22.02 -6.70 -5.76
C SER A 102 21.45 -5.56 -4.92
N THR A 103 20.74 -5.91 -3.84
CA THR A 103 19.94 -4.96 -3.09
C THR A 103 20.43 -4.81 -1.65
N ALA A 104 20.62 -3.57 -1.21
CA ALA A 104 20.80 -3.19 0.19
C ALA A 104 19.58 -2.41 0.68
N LEU A 105 19.14 -2.64 1.92
CA LEU A 105 18.10 -1.86 2.59
C LEU A 105 18.57 -1.48 3.99
N VAL A 106 18.40 -0.22 4.36
CA VAL A 106 18.73 0.29 5.69
C VAL A 106 17.51 0.95 6.34
N GLU A 107 17.34 0.71 7.64
CA GLU A 107 16.27 1.28 8.49
C GLU A 107 16.90 1.84 9.75
N MET A 108 16.58 3.10 10.10
CA MET A 108 17.21 3.81 11.21
C MET A 108 16.83 3.26 12.59
N ASP A 109 15.61 2.74 12.73
CA ASP A 109 15.10 2.12 13.96
C ASP A 109 14.84 0.63 13.70
N ASP A 110 13.76 0.04 14.21
CA ASP A 110 13.36 -1.32 13.84
C ASP A 110 12.53 -1.36 12.54
N PHE A 111 12.49 -2.51 11.88
CA PHE A 111 11.61 -2.71 10.74
C PHE A 111 10.14 -2.49 11.13
N SER A 112 9.36 -1.83 10.26
CA SER A 112 7.97 -1.41 10.55
C SER A 112 7.78 -0.37 11.65
N SER A 113 8.83 0.14 12.29
CA SER A 113 8.73 1.10 13.41
C SER A 113 8.05 2.42 13.04
N GLY A 114 7.96 2.77 11.75
CA GLY A 114 7.26 3.94 11.22
C GLY A 114 5.74 3.76 11.02
N THR A 115 5.17 4.36 9.98
CA THR A 115 3.72 4.31 9.70
C THR A 115 3.20 2.90 9.47
N SER A 116 4.03 1.98 8.97
CA SER A 116 3.67 0.62 8.58
C SER A 116 3.29 -0.32 9.73
N SER A 117 3.35 0.12 10.99
CA SER A 117 2.79 -0.59 12.16
C SER A 117 1.61 0.15 12.82
N ARG A 118 1.27 1.34 12.32
CA ARG A 118 0.29 2.27 12.91
C ARG A 118 -0.93 2.49 12.02
N SER A 119 -1.21 1.55 11.13
CA SER A 119 -2.38 1.61 10.27
C SER A 119 -3.65 1.14 11.00
N THR A 120 -4.81 1.34 10.38
CA THR A 120 -6.09 0.73 10.79
C THR A 120 -6.11 -0.80 10.59
N LYS A 121 -5.04 -1.40 10.04
CA LYS A 121 -4.89 -2.85 9.83
C LYS A 121 -5.95 -3.43 8.89
N LEU A 122 -6.39 -2.62 7.93
CA LEU A 122 -7.37 -3.00 6.90
C LEU A 122 -6.74 -2.92 5.52
N ILE A 123 -7.09 -3.88 4.67
CA ILE A 123 -6.81 -3.87 3.24
C ILE A 123 -8.12 -3.46 2.56
N HIS A 124 -8.36 -2.15 2.50
CA HIS A 124 -9.63 -1.59 2.03
C HIS A 124 -9.67 -1.51 0.50
N GLY A 125 -10.69 -2.08 -0.13
CA GLY A 125 -10.86 -1.97 -1.58
C GLY A 125 -11.54 -0.68 -2.07
N GLY A 126 -11.71 0.34 -1.22
CA GLY A 126 -12.05 1.70 -1.64
C GLY A 126 -13.54 2.02 -1.89
N VAL A 127 -14.47 1.51 -1.08
CA VAL A 127 -15.93 1.74 -1.27
C VAL A 127 -16.29 3.23 -1.36
N ARG A 128 -15.67 4.08 -0.52
CA ARG A 128 -15.90 5.54 -0.53
C ARG A 128 -15.38 6.22 -1.80
N TYR A 129 -14.28 5.70 -2.36
CA TYR A 129 -13.71 6.20 -3.59
C TYR A 129 -14.56 5.82 -4.79
N LEU A 130 -15.17 4.63 -4.79
CA LEU A 130 -16.12 4.23 -5.83
C LEU A 130 -17.32 5.19 -5.91
N GLN A 131 -17.86 5.60 -4.75
CA GLN A 131 -18.92 6.60 -4.71
C GLN A 131 -18.47 7.92 -5.35
N SER A 132 -17.25 8.37 -5.05
CA SER A 132 -16.70 9.61 -5.63
C SER A 132 -16.45 9.47 -7.14
N ALA A 133 -15.89 8.35 -7.59
CA ALA A 133 -15.68 8.03 -8.99
C ALA A 133 -16.98 8.09 -9.80
N ILE A 134 -18.06 7.46 -9.30
CA ILE A 134 -19.35 7.45 -10.00
C ILE A 134 -19.99 8.84 -10.01
N LEU A 135 -20.01 9.54 -8.86
CA LEU A 135 -20.68 10.83 -8.75
C LEU A 135 -19.94 11.97 -9.47
N LYS A 136 -18.62 11.86 -9.63
CA LYS A 136 -17.77 12.87 -10.27
C LYS A 136 -17.26 12.46 -11.65
N LEU A 137 -17.60 11.26 -12.13
CA LEU A 137 -17.07 10.67 -13.36
C LEU A 137 -15.53 10.67 -13.40
N ASP A 138 -14.92 10.35 -12.26
CA ASP A 138 -13.47 10.40 -12.07
C ASP A 138 -12.84 9.03 -12.37
N ILE A 139 -12.19 8.95 -13.53
CA ILE A 139 -11.56 7.73 -14.05
C ILE A 139 -10.36 7.30 -13.18
N GLU A 140 -9.61 8.25 -12.64
CA GLU A 140 -8.44 7.95 -11.80
C GLU A 140 -8.87 7.32 -10.47
N GLN A 141 -9.93 7.86 -9.86
CA GLN A 141 -10.53 7.24 -8.68
C GLN A 141 -11.09 5.84 -8.96
N TYR A 142 -11.67 5.64 -10.15
CA TYR A 142 -12.14 4.31 -10.55
C TYR A 142 -10.99 3.32 -10.76
N ARG A 143 -9.89 3.74 -11.39
CA ARG A 143 -8.65 2.94 -11.56
C ARG A 143 -8.08 2.53 -10.20
N MET A 144 -7.95 3.48 -9.28
CA MET A 144 -7.49 3.22 -7.92
C MET A 144 -8.37 2.19 -7.18
N VAL A 145 -9.70 2.25 -7.35
CA VAL A 145 -10.60 1.24 -6.78
C VAL A 145 -10.35 -0.15 -7.38
N LYS A 146 -10.16 -0.23 -8.70
CA LYS A 146 -9.88 -1.51 -9.39
C LYS A 146 -8.55 -2.12 -8.95
N GLU A 147 -7.53 -1.29 -8.77
CA GLU A 147 -6.22 -1.68 -8.28
C GLU A 147 -6.29 -2.14 -6.81
N ALA A 148 -6.90 -1.35 -5.94
CA ALA A 148 -7.09 -1.73 -4.53
C ALA A 148 -7.86 -3.05 -4.37
N LEU A 149 -8.88 -3.29 -5.19
CA LEU A 149 -9.61 -4.56 -5.23
C LEU A 149 -8.76 -5.73 -5.72
N PHE A 150 -7.88 -5.50 -6.69
CA PHE A 150 -6.94 -6.48 -7.22
C PHE A 150 -5.86 -6.84 -6.19
N GLU A 151 -5.22 -5.85 -5.60
CA GLU A 151 -4.18 -6.01 -4.57
C GLU A 151 -4.74 -6.67 -3.33
N ARG A 152 -5.94 -6.27 -2.87
CA ARG A 152 -6.60 -6.92 -1.73
C ARG A 152 -6.79 -8.41 -1.96
N TYR A 153 -7.26 -8.80 -3.15
CA TYR A 153 -7.44 -10.20 -3.50
C TYR A 153 -6.10 -10.96 -3.51
N HIS A 154 -5.05 -10.36 -4.07
CA HIS A 154 -3.72 -10.97 -4.12
C HIS A 154 -3.09 -11.11 -2.73
N LEU A 155 -3.14 -10.07 -1.92
CA LEU A 155 -2.54 -10.07 -0.59
C LEU A 155 -3.15 -11.14 0.32
N LEU A 156 -4.48 -11.34 0.23
CA LEU A 156 -5.19 -12.42 0.91
C LEU A 156 -4.78 -13.81 0.45
N LYS A 157 -4.38 -13.95 -0.82
CA LYS A 157 -3.95 -15.23 -1.40
C LYS A 157 -2.48 -15.54 -1.11
N VAL A 158 -1.61 -14.52 -1.16
CA VAL A 158 -0.16 -14.68 -0.99
C VAL A 158 0.22 -14.86 0.48
N ALA A 159 -0.48 -14.19 1.40
CA ALA A 159 -0.19 -14.26 2.83
C ALA A 159 -1.45 -14.53 3.68
N PRO A 160 -2.10 -15.70 3.50
CA PRO A 160 -3.33 -16.05 4.22
C PRO A 160 -3.12 -16.23 5.74
N HIS A 161 -1.87 -16.41 6.17
CA HIS A 161 -1.48 -16.50 7.58
C HIS A 161 -1.36 -15.11 8.25
N LEU A 162 -1.34 -14.03 7.47
CA LEU A 162 -1.21 -12.64 7.95
C LEU A 162 -2.40 -11.76 7.56
N SER A 163 -3.31 -12.28 6.74
CA SER A 163 -4.46 -11.55 6.24
C SER A 163 -5.69 -12.43 6.17
N SER A 164 -6.85 -11.82 6.39
CA SER A 164 -8.12 -12.53 6.48
C SER A 164 -9.28 -11.66 5.97
N VAL A 165 -10.39 -12.32 5.63
CA VAL A 165 -11.62 -11.63 5.23
C VAL A 165 -12.34 -11.14 6.49
N LEU A 166 -12.61 -9.84 6.56
CA LEU A 166 -13.31 -9.18 7.66
C LEU A 166 -14.72 -8.77 7.23
N PRO A 167 -15.80 -9.27 7.88
CA PRO A 167 -17.13 -8.69 7.74
C PRO A 167 -17.19 -7.33 8.45
N ILE A 168 -17.65 -6.31 7.74
CA ILE A 168 -17.86 -4.96 8.25
C ILE A 168 -19.36 -4.67 8.22
N MET A 169 -19.89 -4.30 9.39
CA MET A 169 -21.29 -3.91 9.55
C MET A 169 -21.43 -2.38 9.51
N LEU A 170 -22.30 -1.90 8.64
CA LEU A 170 -22.66 -0.49 8.51
C LEU A 170 -24.11 -0.28 9.00
N PRO A 171 -24.32 0.25 10.23
CA PRO A 171 -25.66 0.52 10.74
C PRO A 171 -26.32 1.70 10.01
N ILE A 172 -27.63 1.61 9.78
CA ILE A 172 -28.41 2.58 9.00
C ILE A 172 -29.48 3.23 9.87
N TYR A 173 -29.41 4.55 10.00
CA TYR A 173 -30.26 5.33 10.91
C TYR A 173 -31.32 6.20 10.21
N SER A 174 -31.45 6.08 8.89
CA SER A 174 -32.47 6.77 8.11
C SER A 174 -33.05 5.84 7.06
N LEU A 175 -34.37 5.84 6.91
CA LEU A 175 -35.06 4.89 6.05
C LEU A 175 -34.60 5.00 4.57
N TRP A 176 -34.43 6.22 4.07
CA TRP A 176 -33.97 6.46 2.68
C TRP A 176 -32.53 5.96 2.43
N GLN A 177 -31.70 5.85 3.47
CA GLN A 177 -30.33 5.36 3.35
C GLN A 177 -30.28 3.85 3.10
N VAL A 178 -31.34 3.10 3.45
CA VAL A 178 -31.41 1.66 3.22
C VAL A 178 -31.26 1.31 1.74
N PRO A 179 -32.14 1.78 0.83
CA PRO A 179 -31.97 1.50 -0.61
C PRO A 179 -30.70 2.13 -1.18
N TYR A 180 -30.31 3.32 -0.70
CA TYR A 180 -29.11 4.03 -1.18
C TYR A 180 -27.83 3.23 -0.92
N PHE A 181 -27.58 2.84 0.32
CA PHE A 181 -26.38 2.09 0.68
C PHE A 181 -26.42 0.67 0.12
N TYR A 182 -27.60 0.04 0.04
CA TYR A 182 -27.75 -1.28 -0.56
C TYR A 182 -27.33 -1.27 -2.04
N LEU A 183 -27.81 -0.29 -2.81
CA LEU A 183 -27.40 -0.13 -4.20
C LEU A 183 -25.91 0.18 -4.32
N GLY A 184 -25.40 1.09 -3.48
CA GLY A 184 -23.98 1.44 -3.42
C GLY A 184 -23.06 0.24 -3.21
N ILE A 185 -23.38 -0.62 -2.24
CA ILE A 185 -22.56 -1.79 -1.95
C ILE A 185 -22.74 -2.90 -3.00
N LYS A 186 -23.91 -3.00 -3.64
CA LYS A 186 -24.11 -3.92 -4.77
C LYS A 186 -23.33 -3.50 -6.00
N MET A 187 -23.23 -2.20 -6.29
CA MET A 187 -22.33 -1.69 -7.31
C MET A 187 -20.87 -2.02 -6.97
N TYR A 188 -20.48 -1.90 -5.71
CA TYR A 188 -19.14 -2.28 -5.26
C TYR A 188 -18.86 -3.79 -5.48
N ASP A 189 -19.79 -4.66 -5.10
CA ASP A 189 -19.71 -6.10 -5.37
C ASP A 189 -19.59 -6.40 -6.88
N PHE A 190 -20.34 -5.66 -7.70
CA PHE A 190 -20.30 -5.81 -9.16
C PHE A 190 -18.95 -5.39 -9.74
N VAL A 191 -18.42 -4.24 -9.33
CA VAL A 191 -17.10 -3.74 -9.77
C VAL A 191 -15.96 -4.67 -9.35
N ALA A 192 -16.07 -5.28 -8.16
CA ALA A 192 -15.16 -6.30 -7.68
C ALA A 192 -15.20 -7.57 -8.53
N GLY A 193 -16.36 -7.94 -9.09
CA GLY A 193 -16.50 -9.09 -9.99
C GLY A 193 -15.95 -10.38 -9.38
N LYS A 194 -15.03 -11.04 -10.09
CA LYS A 194 -14.35 -12.27 -9.62
C LYS A 194 -13.43 -12.06 -8.40
N ARG A 195 -13.05 -10.82 -8.11
CA ARG A 195 -12.17 -10.42 -6.99
C ARG A 195 -12.97 -10.07 -5.72
N ARG A 196 -14.28 -10.29 -5.74
CA ARG A 196 -15.15 -10.14 -4.58
C ARG A 196 -14.88 -11.25 -3.57
N LEU A 197 -14.73 -10.88 -2.30
CA LEU A 197 -14.52 -11.84 -1.21
C LEU A 197 -15.78 -12.64 -0.91
N LYS A 198 -16.85 -11.94 -0.53
CA LYS A 198 -18.20 -12.49 -0.31
C LYS A 198 -19.23 -11.45 -0.71
N SER A 199 -20.43 -11.90 -1.08
CA SER A 199 -21.54 -11.00 -1.45
C SER A 199 -22.01 -10.20 -0.25
N SER A 200 -22.20 -8.90 -0.42
CA SER A 200 -22.82 -8.03 0.58
C SER A 200 -24.30 -8.37 0.80
N TYR A 201 -24.83 -8.09 1.98
CA TYR A 201 -26.25 -8.32 2.28
C TYR A 201 -26.77 -7.40 3.37
N TYR A 202 -28.09 -7.27 3.43
CA TYR A 202 -28.79 -6.50 4.46
C TYR A 202 -29.21 -7.40 5.62
N ILE A 203 -29.12 -6.88 6.85
CA ILE A 203 -29.67 -7.50 8.05
C ILE A 203 -30.69 -6.58 8.72
N SER A 204 -31.73 -7.18 9.30
CA SER A 204 -32.76 -6.44 10.02
C SER A 204 -32.21 -5.77 11.28
N LYS A 205 -32.94 -4.77 11.79
CA LYS A 205 -32.67 -4.14 13.10
C LYS A 205 -32.42 -5.16 14.20
N GLN A 206 -33.27 -6.18 14.31
CA GLN A 206 -33.15 -7.21 15.35
C GLN A 206 -31.82 -7.94 15.26
N LYS A 207 -31.47 -8.46 14.06
CA LYS A 207 -30.19 -9.15 13.85
C LYS A 207 -28.98 -8.27 14.13
N ALA A 208 -29.05 -6.98 13.78
CA ALA A 208 -27.96 -6.04 14.07
C ALA A 208 -27.77 -5.84 15.58
N LEU A 209 -28.86 -5.75 16.34
CA LEU A 209 -28.84 -5.65 17.80
C LEU A 209 -28.43 -6.96 18.48
N ASP A 210 -28.74 -8.12 17.90
CA ASP A 210 -28.28 -9.43 18.40
C ASP A 210 -26.76 -9.57 18.27
N LEU A 211 -26.17 -9.04 17.18
CA LEU A 211 -24.72 -9.06 16.94
C LEU A 211 -23.97 -7.99 17.76
N PHE A 212 -24.57 -6.81 17.93
CA PHE A 212 -23.97 -5.67 18.63
C PHE A 212 -25.00 -4.99 19.54
N PRO A 213 -25.17 -5.50 20.78
CA PRO A 213 -26.22 -5.04 21.71
C PRO A 213 -26.11 -3.57 22.13
N LEU A 214 -24.89 -3.01 22.07
CA LEU A 214 -24.58 -1.64 22.44
C LEU A 214 -24.88 -0.61 21.34
N LEU A 215 -25.32 -1.04 20.15
CA LEU A 215 -25.75 -0.11 19.10
C LEU A 215 -26.91 0.77 19.58
N LYS A 216 -26.90 2.04 19.13
CA LYS A 216 -28.02 2.95 19.35
C LYS A 216 -29.30 2.35 18.73
N LYS A 217 -30.31 2.11 19.55
CA LYS A 217 -31.58 1.46 19.14
C LYS A 217 -32.51 2.43 18.41
N ASP A 218 -32.45 3.71 18.80
CA ASP A 218 -33.33 4.74 18.26
C ASP A 218 -32.99 5.04 16.80
N SER A 219 -34.03 5.08 15.97
CA SER A 219 -33.93 5.30 14.53
C SER A 219 -33.08 4.28 13.76
N LEU A 220 -32.66 3.17 14.38
CA LEU A 220 -31.98 2.09 13.67
C LEU A 220 -32.99 1.31 12.81
N TYR A 221 -32.79 1.31 11.49
CA TYR A 221 -33.64 0.57 10.54
C TYR A 221 -33.07 -0.82 10.22
N GLY A 222 -31.75 -0.97 10.28
CA GLY A 222 -31.02 -2.22 10.06
C GLY A 222 -29.54 -1.95 9.80
N ALA A 223 -28.85 -2.91 9.20
CA ALA A 223 -27.45 -2.74 8.83
C ALA A 223 -27.10 -3.46 7.52
N LEU A 224 -26.05 -2.99 6.87
CA LEU A 224 -25.44 -3.70 5.74
C LEU A 224 -24.18 -4.40 6.18
N ILE A 225 -24.01 -5.65 5.76
CA ILE A 225 -22.78 -6.39 5.90
C ILE A 225 -22.09 -6.40 4.54
N TYR A 226 -20.85 -5.92 4.53
CA TYR A 226 -19.94 -6.07 3.40
C TYR A 226 -18.61 -6.63 3.87
N TYR A 227 -17.77 -7.05 2.93
CA TYR A 227 -16.55 -7.78 3.24
C TYR A 227 -15.33 -7.07 2.71
N ASP A 228 -14.34 -6.94 3.58
CA ASP A 228 -13.04 -6.39 3.23
C ASP A 228 -11.87 -7.24 3.73
N GLY A 229 -10.64 -6.82 3.45
CA GLY A 229 -9.46 -7.46 4.01
C GLY A 229 -9.05 -6.85 5.35
N GLN A 230 -8.59 -7.69 6.26
CA GLN A 230 -7.82 -7.31 7.44
C GLN A 230 -6.42 -7.92 7.31
N HIS A 231 -5.41 -7.24 7.84
CA HIS A 231 -4.06 -7.81 7.90
C HIS A 231 -3.29 -7.35 9.14
N ASN A 232 -2.25 -8.11 9.49
CA ASN A 232 -1.25 -7.65 10.42
C ASN A 232 -0.18 -6.86 9.65
N ASP A 233 -0.21 -5.53 9.77
CA ASP A 233 0.64 -4.60 9.02
C ASP A 233 2.13 -4.81 9.32
N ALA A 234 2.52 -4.80 10.59
CA ALA A 234 3.91 -5.02 10.99
C ALA A 234 4.43 -6.41 10.57
N ARG A 235 3.66 -7.48 10.82
CA ARG A 235 4.09 -8.83 10.44
C ARG A 235 4.15 -9.04 8.93
N MET A 236 3.27 -8.41 8.16
CA MET A 236 3.34 -8.42 6.71
C MET A 236 4.65 -7.80 6.22
N ASN A 237 5.02 -6.65 6.76
CA ASN A 237 6.28 -5.99 6.40
C ASN A 237 7.50 -6.83 6.79
N ILE A 238 7.51 -7.43 7.99
CA ILE A 238 8.58 -8.35 8.38
C ILE A 238 8.64 -9.55 7.43
N ALA A 239 7.50 -10.12 7.02
CA ALA A 239 7.48 -11.21 6.05
C ALA A 239 8.10 -10.79 4.70
N LEU A 240 7.88 -9.56 4.24
CA LEU A 240 8.53 -9.00 3.06
C LEU A 240 10.05 -8.86 3.26
N ILE A 241 10.50 -8.25 4.36
CA ILE A 241 11.93 -8.12 4.67
C ILE A 241 12.62 -9.48 4.73
N LEU A 242 12.04 -10.44 5.45
CA LEU A 242 12.58 -11.79 5.54
C LEU A 242 12.59 -12.50 4.19
N THR A 243 11.60 -12.23 3.33
CA THR A 243 11.57 -12.73 1.96
C THR A 243 12.73 -12.13 1.14
N ALA A 244 12.94 -10.81 1.20
CA ALA A 244 14.06 -10.15 0.52
C ALA A 244 15.41 -10.74 0.98
N ILE A 245 15.62 -10.90 2.29
CA ILE A 245 16.82 -11.51 2.85
C ILE A 245 16.98 -12.96 2.37
N ARG A 246 15.90 -13.76 2.34
CA ARG A 246 15.94 -15.13 1.80
C ARG A 246 16.36 -15.16 0.33
N TYR A 247 16.04 -14.14 -0.45
CA TYR A 247 16.49 -14.00 -1.83
C TYR A 247 17.89 -13.37 -1.97
N GLY A 248 18.54 -13.01 -0.86
CA GLY A 248 19.93 -12.52 -0.82
C GLY A 248 20.07 -11.01 -0.63
N ALA A 249 18.98 -10.27 -0.43
CA ALA A 249 19.06 -8.84 -0.12
C ALA A 249 19.75 -8.64 1.23
N GLN A 250 20.57 -7.60 1.32
CA GLN A 250 21.20 -7.19 2.57
C GLN A 250 20.27 -6.18 3.24
N CYS A 251 19.54 -6.58 4.29
CA CYS A 251 18.63 -5.67 5.00
C CYS A 251 19.08 -5.50 6.45
N ALA A 252 19.30 -4.26 6.87
CA ALA A 252 19.78 -3.92 8.21
C ALA A 252 18.89 -2.87 8.89
N ASN A 253 18.41 -3.19 10.09
CA ASN A 253 17.76 -2.25 10.99
C ASN A 253 18.78 -1.64 11.97
N HIS A 254 18.39 -0.55 12.63
CA HIS A 254 19.26 0.30 13.43
C HIS A 254 20.47 0.85 12.64
N VAL A 255 20.28 1.15 11.37
CA VAL A 255 21.26 1.74 10.46
C VAL A 255 20.65 2.98 9.81
N GLU A 256 21.10 4.14 10.26
CA GLU A 256 20.62 5.43 9.82
C GLU A 256 21.47 5.96 8.65
N VAL A 257 20.82 6.51 7.62
CA VAL A 257 21.50 7.31 6.60
C VAL A 257 21.75 8.70 7.14
N VAL A 258 23.01 9.10 7.21
CA VAL A 258 23.43 10.42 7.73
C VAL A 258 23.84 11.39 6.64
N ASP A 259 24.24 10.88 5.47
CA ASP A 259 24.59 11.70 4.30
C ASP A 259 24.48 10.90 3.00
N LEU A 260 24.31 11.58 1.87
CA LEU A 260 24.28 10.96 0.54
C LEU A 260 25.65 11.07 -0.12
N LEU A 261 26.15 9.95 -0.65
CA LEU A 261 27.39 9.95 -1.43
C LEU A 261 27.08 10.46 -2.83
N LYS A 262 27.89 11.38 -3.34
CA LYS A 262 27.72 11.96 -4.67
C LYS A 262 29.01 11.88 -5.46
N LYS A 263 28.86 11.64 -6.76
CA LYS A 263 29.95 11.63 -7.72
C LYS A 263 29.61 12.54 -8.89
N THR A 264 30.56 13.36 -9.29
CA THR A 264 30.46 14.19 -10.48
C THR A 264 31.07 13.43 -11.65
N ASP A 265 30.25 13.19 -12.68
CA ASP A 265 30.72 12.59 -13.93
C ASP A 265 31.59 13.59 -14.73
N PRO A 266 32.40 13.12 -15.70
CA PRO A 266 33.23 14.00 -16.53
C PRO A 266 32.45 15.11 -17.26
N ASP A 267 31.17 14.87 -17.53
CA ASP A 267 30.24 15.85 -18.14
C ASP A 267 29.74 16.92 -17.15
N GLY A 268 30.24 16.92 -15.91
CA GLY A 268 29.90 17.88 -14.85
C GLY A 268 28.60 17.56 -14.10
N VAL A 269 27.93 16.45 -14.41
CA VAL A 269 26.67 16.06 -13.75
C VAL A 269 26.96 15.36 -12.42
N THR A 270 26.46 15.92 -11.32
CA THR A 270 26.55 15.29 -9.99
C THR A 270 25.39 14.32 -9.80
N LYS A 271 25.70 13.07 -9.46
CA LYS A 271 24.72 12.01 -9.21
C LYS A 271 24.95 11.37 -7.85
N VAL A 272 23.87 10.95 -7.20
CA VAL A 272 23.92 10.14 -5.98
C VAL A 272 24.45 8.74 -6.35
N CYS A 273 25.44 8.25 -5.60
CA CYS A 273 26.09 6.96 -5.82
C CYS A 273 26.18 6.09 -4.55
N GLY A 274 25.36 6.40 -3.54
CA GLY A 274 25.31 5.66 -2.28
C GLY A 274 24.92 6.53 -1.11
N ALA A 275 25.19 6.03 0.10
CA ALA A 275 24.94 6.75 1.34
C ALA A 275 26.03 6.46 2.38
N LYS A 276 26.33 7.48 3.19
CA LYS A 276 27.03 7.29 4.44
C LYS A 276 26.02 6.90 5.51
N VAL A 277 26.30 5.82 6.21
CA VAL A 277 25.39 5.26 7.22
C VAL A 277 26.05 5.16 8.59
N ARG A 278 25.22 5.10 9.63
CA ARG A 278 25.61 4.98 11.03
C ARG A 278 24.85 3.82 11.67
N ASP A 279 25.56 2.89 12.31
CA ASP A 279 24.94 1.90 13.20
C ASP A 279 24.51 2.60 14.49
N CYS A 280 23.21 2.69 14.73
CA CYS A 280 22.62 3.37 15.88
C CYS A 280 22.99 2.69 17.20
N LEU A 281 23.41 1.42 17.18
CA LEU A 281 23.78 0.67 18.38
C LEU A 281 25.24 0.92 18.82
N THR A 282 26.13 1.21 17.87
CA THR A 282 27.59 1.32 18.14
C THR A 282 28.16 2.70 17.83
N GLY A 283 27.45 3.52 17.05
CA GLY A 283 27.92 4.79 16.53
C GLY A 283 28.90 4.68 15.35
N HIS A 284 29.30 3.46 14.96
CA HIS A 284 30.21 3.24 13.85
C HIS A 284 29.60 3.70 12.52
N GLN A 285 30.39 4.39 11.70
CA GLN A 285 29.96 4.89 10.40
C GLN A 285 30.74 4.23 9.27
N TRP A 286 30.04 3.93 8.17
CA TRP A 286 30.65 3.42 6.94
C TRP A 286 29.88 3.90 5.73
N GLU A 287 30.40 3.60 4.54
CA GLU A 287 29.80 3.95 3.26
C GLU A 287 29.18 2.72 2.62
N ILE A 288 27.99 2.88 2.05
CA ILE A 288 27.36 1.90 1.17
C ILE A 288 27.27 2.53 -0.22
N ARG A 289 27.96 1.93 -1.20
CA ARG A 289 27.93 2.37 -2.60
C ARG A 289 26.81 1.67 -3.35
N ALA A 290 26.08 2.43 -4.16
CA ALA A 290 25.03 1.87 -5.00
C ALA A 290 24.85 2.65 -6.30
N LYS A 291 24.47 1.95 -7.37
CA LYS A 291 24.15 2.57 -8.68
C LYS A 291 22.86 3.41 -8.62
N SER A 292 21.93 3.02 -7.74
CA SER A 292 20.67 3.73 -7.52
C SER A 292 20.33 3.76 -6.04
N VAL A 293 19.79 4.89 -5.58
CA VAL A 293 19.33 5.09 -4.20
C VAL A 293 17.85 5.43 -4.23
N VAL A 294 17.05 4.66 -3.50
CA VAL A 294 15.60 4.81 -3.41
C VAL A 294 15.23 5.32 -2.03
N ASN A 295 14.64 6.52 -1.97
CA ASN A 295 14.11 7.09 -0.74
C ASN A 295 12.69 6.56 -0.49
N ALA A 296 12.57 5.59 0.44
CA ALA A 296 11.31 4.96 0.85
C ALA A 296 10.95 5.27 2.32
N THR A 297 11.35 6.43 2.82
CA THR A 297 11.22 6.83 4.24
C THR A 297 9.86 7.41 4.63
N GLY A 298 8.85 7.30 3.75
CA GLY A 298 7.46 7.69 4.04
C GLY A 298 7.33 9.15 4.47
N ALA A 299 6.79 9.39 5.68
CA ALA A 299 6.62 10.73 6.23
C ALA A 299 7.94 11.49 6.45
N PHE A 300 9.08 10.79 6.43
CA PHE A 300 10.41 11.36 6.61
C PHE A 300 11.14 11.61 5.28
N CYS A 301 10.46 11.47 4.13
CA CYS A 301 11.10 11.58 2.81
C CYS A 301 11.86 12.88 2.60
N ASP A 302 11.36 14.00 3.15
CA ASP A 302 12.00 15.30 3.01
C ASP A 302 13.34 15.38 3.74
N GLN A 303 13.58 14.61 4.80
CA GLN A 303 14.89 14.58 5.47
C GLN A 303 16.00 14.10 4.53
N ILE A 304 15.74 13.03 3.78
CA ILE A 304 16.68 12.51 2.78
C ILE A 304 16.75 13.44 1.56
N ARG A 305 15.62 14.04 1.13
CA ARG A 305 15.63 14.99 -0.01
C ARG A 305 16.45 16.24 0.28
N LEU A 306 16.40 16.74 1.52
CA LEU A 306 17.17 17.91 1.95
C LEU A 306 18.68 17.62 2.08
N MET A 307 19.08 16.37 2.34
CA MET A 307 20.48 15.94 2.21
C MET A 307 20.97 16.05 0.75
N ASP A 308 20.10 15.77 -0.23
CA ASP A 308 20.46 15.95 -1.63
C ASP A 308 20.46 17.42 -2.04
N ASN A 309 19.36 18.12 -1.81
CA ASN A 309 19.21 19.52 -2.13
C ASN A 309 18.64 20.29 -0.94
N PRO A 310 19.48 21.01 -0.17
CA PRO A 310 19.04 21.79 0.99
C PRO A 310 18.03 22.89 0.67
N LYS A 311 17.87 23.25 -0.61
CA LYS A 311 16.91 24.27 -1.09
C LYS A 311 15.62 23.66 -1.65
N ALA A 312 15.44 22.35 -1.57
CA ALA A 312 14.24 21.70 -2.07
C ALA A 312 13.01 22.07 -1.22
N ASP A 313 11.87 22.30 -1.88
CA ASP A 313 10.60 22.46 -1.20
C ASP A 313 10.17 21.14 -0.54
N LEU A 314 9.56 21.26 0.64
CA LEU A 314 8.97 20.12 1.36
C LEU A 314 7.81 19.54 0.54
N LEU A 315 7.82 18.22 0.35
CA LEU A 315 6.81 17.51 -0.43
C LEU A 315 5.67 16.99 0.45
N VAL A 316 5.97 16.59 1.69
CA VAL A 316 5.03 15.84 2.52
C VAL A 316 4.56 16.67 3.71
N VAL A 317 3.24 16.69 3.89
CA VAL A 317 2.58 17.24 5.08
C VAL A 317 1.95 16.09 5.86
N PRO A 318 2.56 15.62 6.95
CA PRO A 318 2.04 14.48 7.71
C PRO A 318 0.76 14.86 8.45
N SER A 319 -0.20 13.93 8.47
CA SER A 319 -1.43 14.03 9.25
C SER A 319 -1.47 12.91 10.30
N GLN A 320 -1.94 13.21 11.51
CA GLN A 320 -1.95 12.28 12.63
C GLN A 320 -3.30 11.55 12.73
N GLY A 321 -3.23 10.22 12.86
CA GLY A 321 -4.35 9.36 13.24
C GLY A 321 -4.01 8.57 14.50
N VAL A 322 -5.03 8.29 15.33
CA VAL A 322 -4.86 7.56 16.60
C VAL A 322 -5.92 6.46 16.68
N HIS A 323 -5.54 5.31 17.23
CA HIS A 323 -6.44 4.18 17.51
C HIS A 323 -6.50 3.96 19.03
N ILE A 324 -7.69 3.66 19.54
CA ILE A 324 -7.93 3.35 20.95
C ILE A 324 -8.36 1.89 21.03
N VAL A 325 -7.75 1.12 21.93
CA VAL A 325 -8.11 -0.27 22.19
C VAL A 325 -8.88 -0.33 23.50
N LEU A 326 -10.07 -0.93 23.45
CA LEU A 326 -10.90 -1.18 24.62
C LEU A 326 -11.03 -2.69 24.85
N PRO A 327 -11.28 -3.13 26.09
CA PRO A 327 -11.60 -4.52 26.39
C PRO A 327 -12.79 -5.07 25.59
N SER A 328 -12.79 -6.37 25.34
CA SER A 328 -13.79 -7.02 24.47
C SER A 328 -15.23 -6.97 24.99
N TYR A 329 -15.43 -6.70 26.29
CA TYR A 329 -16.77 -6.56 26.87
C TYR A 329 -17.48 -5.26 26.47
N TYR A 330 -16.79 -4.33 25.78
CA TYR A 330 -17.40 -3.15 25.13
C TYR A 330 -17.89 -3.43 23.69
N ARG A 331 -18.03 -4.69 23.28
CA ARG A 331 -18.51 -5.10 21.95
C ARG A 331 -20.03 -5.14 21.86
#